data_AF-A0A9Q4KN17-F1
#
_entry.id   AF-A0A9Q4KN17-F1
#
_cell.length_a   1.000
_cell.length_b   1.000
_cell.length_c   1.000
_cell.angle_alpha   90.00
_cell.angle_beta   90.00
_cell.angle_gamma   90.00
#
_symmetry.space_group_name_H-M   'P 1'
#
loop_
_entity.id
_entity.type
_entity.pdbx_description
1 polymer ?
#
loop_
_entity_poly.entity_id
_entity_poly.type
_entity_poly.pdbx_seq_one_letter_code
_entity_poly.pdbx_strand_id
1 'polypeptide(L)'
;MQKDDFLQKCKDEYKFNTHQLREVELGFENSLSFDKIEFYAKTKFNSHQMTEIRKGFENSLSFDEVNKYAKNEYNSNQMYILRKAILSNFNLDEIYPLIDKTKFGWHQMSEIKEGFKDKLSLKKINLFAKSEFGNLRMAEIRDGFNQGLSYEKVSFYAKKEFSQKQMQNIKNLLLNGVKKSEIEKLILEKEKIKNKPTKKKRFIDRFKF
;
A
#
# COMPACT_ATOMS: atom_id res chain seq x y z
N MET A 1 -29.16 24.53 -10.24
CA MET A 1 -29.93 23.60 -9.40
C MET A 1 -29.57 23.87 -7.94
N GLN A 2 -30.55 23.95 -7.03
CA GLN A 2 -30.28 24.16 -5.61
C GLN A 2 -29.76 22.86 -4.96
N LYS A 3 -29.04 22.97 -3.83
CA LYS A 3 -28.44 21.81 -3.12
C LYS A 3 -29.47 20.72 -2.82
N ASP A 4 -30.63 21.12 -2.29
CA ASP A 4 -31.65 20.18 -1.83
C ASP A 4 -32.30 19.43 -3.00
N ASP A 5 -32.57 20.12 -4.11
CA ASP A 5 -33.05 19.49 -5.35
C ASP A 5 -32.08 18.40 -5.85
N PHE A 6 -30.78 18.69 -5.82
CA PHE A 6 -29.77 17.74 -6.28
C PHE A 6 -29.62 16.54 -5.34
N LEU A 7 -29.68 16.76 -4.02
CA LEU A 7 -29.67 15.68 -3.04
C LEU A 7 -30.91 14.79 -3.18
N GLN A 8 -32.08 15.38 -3.46
CA GLN A 8 -33.30 14.62 -3.72
C GLN A 8 -33.18 13.80 -5.00
N LYS A 9 -32.64 14.38 -6.08
CA LYS A 9 -32.30 13.64 -7.31
C LYS A 9 -31.36 12.46 -7.04
N CYS A 10 -30.32 12.68 -6.24
CA CYS A 10 -29.36 11.62 -5.87
C CYS A 10 -30.03 10.47 -5.09
N LYS A 11 -31.03 10.77 -4.25
CA LYS A 11 -31.84 9.76 -3.54
C LYS A 11 -32.79 9.02 -4.48
N ASP A 12 -33.54 9.77 -5.28
CA ASP A 12 -34.69 9.22 -6.00
C ASP A 12 -34.30 8.58 -7.32
N GLU A 13 -33.41 9.21 -8.10
CA GLU A 13 -32.98 8.70 -9.40
C GLU A 13 -31.76 7.81 -9.27
N TYR A 14 -30.73 8.27 -8.54
CA TYR A 14 -29.46 7.56 -8.44
C TYR A 14 -29.41 6.50 -7.33
N LYS A 15 -30.43 6.48 -6.46
CA LYS A 15 -30.55 5.51 -5.34
C LYS A 15 -29.30 5.49 -4.45
N PHE A 16 -28.71 6.65 -4.21
CA PHE A 16 -27.52 6.77 -3.38
C PHE A 16 -27.79 6.32 -1.94
N ASN A 17 -26.86 5.53 -1.40
CA ASN A 17 -26.88 5.24 0.03
C ASN A 17 -26.40 6.45 0.86
N THR A 18 -26.58 6.37 2.17
CA THR A 18 -26.21 7.45 3.11
C THR A 18 -24.75 7.91 2.96
N HIS A 19 -23.83 6.99 2.66
CA HIS A 19 -22.41 7.34 2.49
C HIS A 19 -22.17 8.12 1.19
N GLN A 20 -22.84 7.76 0.09
CA GLN A 20 -22.73 8.51 -1.17
C GLN A 20 -23.37 9.90 -1.06
N LEU A 21 -24.53 10.01 -0.39
CA LEU A 21 -25.17 11.30 -0.10
C LEU A 21 -24.27 12.19 0.74
N ARG A 22 -23.61 11.63 1.77
CA ARG A 22 -22.66 12.39 2.60
C ARG A 22 -21.51 12.97 1.78
N GLU A 23 -21.01 12.25 0.78
CA GLU A 23 -19.95 12.78 -0.11
C GLU A 23 -20.45 13.93 -0.99
N VAL A 24 -21.71 13.92 -1.42
CA VAL A 24 -22.32 15.06 -2.13
C VAL A 24 -22.48 16.26 -1.20
N GLU A 25 -22.99 16.05 0.02
CA GLU A 25 -23.11 17.09 1.05
C GLU A 25 -21.77 17.74 1.40
N LEU A 26 -20.74 16.92 1.61
CA LEU A 26 -19.37 17.39 1.88
C LEU A 26 -18.82 18.24 0.74
N GLY A 27 -19.16 17.92 -0.51
CA GLY A 27 -18.80 18.76 -1.66
C GLY A 27 -19.36 20.17 -1.56
N PHE A 28 -20.65 20.30 -1.20
CA PHE A 28 -21.28 21.60 -0.97
C PHE A 28 -20.73 22.31 0.28
N GLU A 29 -20.52 21.59 1.38
CA GLU A 29 -19.95 22.13 2.63
C GLU A 29 -18.54 22.70 2.41
N ASN A 30 -17.72 22.03 1.59
CA ASN A 30 -16.39 22.50 1.21
C ASN A 30 -16.40 23.42 0.00
N SER A 31 -17.55 24.02 -0.33
CA SER A 31 -17.70 25.06 -1.36
C SER A 31 -17.22 24.64 -2.75
N LEU A 32 -17.30 23.35 -3.10
CA LEU A 32 -17.05 22.91 -4.47
C LEU A 32 -18.14 23.44 -5.39
N SER A 33 -17.75 23.81 -6.62
CA SER A 33 -18.72 24.19 -7.64
C SER A 33 -19.65 23.03 -7.98
N PHE A 34 -20.85 23.36 -8.45
CA PHE A 34 -21.84 22.36 -8.84
C PHE A 34 -21.27 21.36 -9.86
N ASP A 35 -20.55 21.81 -10.89
CA ASP A 35 -19.96 20.95 -11.92
C ASP A 35 -18.98 19.92 -11.33
N LYS A 36 -18.21 20.31 -10.30
CA LYS A 36 -17.29 19.40 -9.60
C LYS A 36 -18.06 18.34 -8.80
N ILE A 37 -19.16 18.74 -8.15
CA ILE A 37 -20.01 17.82 -7.39
C ILE A 37 -20.71 16.84 -8.34
N GLU A 38 -21.32 17.34 -9.40
CA GLU A 38 -21.99 16.53 -10.43
C GLU A 38 -21.02 15.55 -11.11
N PHE A 39 -19.75 15.94 -11.28
CA PHE A 39 -18.73 15.07 -11.87
C PHE A 39 -18.60 13.73 -11.14
N TYR A 40 -18.58 13.73 -9.80
CA TYR A 40 -18.41 12.52 -9.00
C TYR A 40 -19.70 11.94 -8.43
N ALA A 41 -20.79 12.70 -8.39
CA ALA A 41 -22.13 12.25 -7.99
C ALA A 41 -22.79 11.37 -9.07
N LYS A 42 -22.12 10.28 -9.44
CA LYS A 42 -22.58 9.29 -10.44
C LYS A 42 -22.69 7.90 -9.79
N THR A 43 -23.71 7.13 -10.17
CA THR A 43 -23.99 5.77 -9.64
C THR A 43 -22.84 4.78 -9.79
N LYS A 44 -21.95 5.05 -10.75
CA LYS A 44 -20.79 4.21 -11.07
C LYS A 44 -19.65 4.28 -10.05
N PHE A 45 -19.66 5.26 -9.14
CA PHE A 45 -18.68 5.37 -8.07
C PHE A 45 -19.31 5.00 -6.72
N ASN A 46 -18.65 4.13 -5.97
CA ASN A 46 -19.00 3.94 -4.56
C ASN A 46 -18.54 5.15 -3.73
N SER A 47 -19.03 5.26 -2.49
CA SER A 47 -18.71 6.38 -1.60
C SER A 47 -17.20 6.60 -1.41
N HIS A 48 -16.41 5.53 -1.31
CA HIS A 48 -14.95 5.67 -1.14
C HIS A 48 -14.25 6.20 -2.40
N GLN A 49 -14.73 5.88 -3.60
CA GLN A 49 -14.23 6.47 -4.85
C GLN A 49 -14.63 7.94 -4.94
N MET A 50 -15.89 8.27 -4.58
CA MET A 50 -16.37 9.66 -4.49
C MET A 50 -15.51 10.48 -3.52
N THR A 51 -15.14 9.93 -2.36
CA THR A 51 -14.23 10.56 -1.39
C THR A 51 -12.92 10.98 -2.04
N GLU A 52 -12.29 10.12 -2.85
CA GLU A 52 -11.00 10.45 -3.47
C GLU A 52 -11.17 11.48 -4.60
N ILE A 53 -12.26 11.47 -5.34
CA ILE A 53 -12.53 12.51 -6.36
C ILE A 53 -12.77 13.86 -5.69
N ARG A 54 -13.68 13.91 -4.71
CA ARG A 54 -14.00 15.12 -3.93
C ARG A 54 -12.73 15.71 -3.32
N LYS A 55 -11.92 14.88 -2.64
CA LYS A 55 -10.64 15.34 -2.06
C LYS A 55 -9.66 15.88 -3.10
N GLY A 56 -9.68 15.40 -4.34
CA GLY A 56 -8.88 16.00 -5.41
C GLY A 56 -9.29 17.42 -5.69
N PHE A 57 -10.59 17.65 -5.89
CA PHE A 57 -11.13 18.99 -6.12
C PHE A 57 -10.95 19.93 -4.93
N GLU A 58 -11.08 19.45 -3.69
CA GLU A 58 -10.80 20.21 -2.46
C GLU A 58 -9.33 20.60 -2.34
N ASN A 59 -8.43 19.78 -2.88
CA ASN A 59 -7.00 20.11 -2.99
C ASN A 59 -6.68 20.85 -4.31
N SER A 60 -7.68 21.51 -4.89
CA SER A 60 -7.55 22.37 -6.08
C SER A 60 -7.06 21.67 -7.36
N LEU A 61 -7.18 20.34 -7.46
CA LEU A 61 -6.91 19.66 -8.73
C LEU A 61 -7.92 20.09 -9.81
N SER A 62 -7.41 20.26 -11.02
CA SER A 62 -8.20 20.51 -12.22
C SER A 62 -9.01 19.27 -12.63
N PHE A 63 -9.99 19.45 -13.53
CA PHE A 63 -10.73 18.33 -14.12
C PHE A 63 -9.82 17.35 -14.85
N ASP A 64 -8.81 17.85 -15.58
CA ASP A 64 -7.87 16.99 -16.33
C ASP A 64 -7.03 16.13 -15.39
N GLU A 65 -6.59 16.68 -14.26
CA GLU A 65 -5.87 15.94 -13.22
C GLU A 65 -6.77 14.91 -12.54
N VAL A 66 -8.00 15.29 -12.20
CA VAL A 66 -8.97 14.37 -11.59
C VAL A 66 -9.33 13.23 -12.56
N ASN A 67 -9.53 13.51 -13.85
CA ASN A 67 -9.84 12.52 -14.88
C ASN A 67 -8.77 11.43 -15.02
N LYS A 68 -7.51 11.72 -14.67
CA LYS A 68 -6.42 10.71 -14.71
C LYS A 68 -6.69 9.54 -13.75
N TYR A 69 -7.37 9.79 -12.63
CA TYR A 69 -7.62 8.77 -11.61
C TYR A 69 -9.10 8.50 -11.30
N ALA A 70 -10.02 9.38 -11.70
CA ALA A 70 -11.47 9.21 -11.52
C ALA A 70 -12.07 8.20 -12.51
N LYS A 71 -11.62 6.94 -12.43
CA LYS A 71 -12.04 5.86 -13.32
C LYS A 71 -12.66 4.72 -12.54
N ASN A 72 -13.75 4.15 -13.05
CA ASN A 72 -14.52 3.12 -12.35
C ASN A 72 -13.73 1.82 -12.15
N GLU A 73 -12.82 1.52 -13.08
CA GLU A 73 -11.96 0.33 -13.02
C GLU A 73 -10.95 0.39 -11.87
N TYR A 74 -10.71 1.58 -11.31
CA TYR A 74 -9.86 1.77 -10.14
C TYR A 74 -10.68 1.72 -8.86
N ASN A 75 -10.28 0.86 -7.93
CA ASN A 75 -10.79 0.90 -6.57
C ASN A 75 -10.28 2.13 -5.82
N SER A 76 -10.86 2.44 -4.67
CA SER A 76 -10.51 3.61 -3.87
C SER A 76 -9.05 3.65 -3.39
N ASN A 77 -8.37 2.51 -3.22
CA ASN A 77 -6.95 2.49 -2.88
C ASN A 77 -6.07 2.93 -4.07
N GLN A 78 -6.39 2.47 -5.28
CA GLN A 78 -5.69 2.89 -6.50
C GLN A 78 -5.93 4.39 -6.77
N MET A 79 -7.17 4.85 -6.61
CA MET A 79 -7.52 6.28 -6.73
C MET A 79 -6.79 7.14 -5.70
N TYR A 80 -6.69 6.67 -4.44
CA TYR A 80 -5.92 7.34 -3.40
C TYR A 80 -4.44 7.51 -3.81
N ILE A 81 -3.81 6.43 -4.27
CA ILE A 81 -2.39 6.42 -4.66
C ILE A 81 -2.16 7.41 -5.81
N LEU A 82 -2.97 7.34 -6.87
CA LEU A 82 -2.85 8.24 -8.02
C LEU A 82 -3.09 9.71 -7.62
N ARG A 83 -4.13 9.99 -6.82
CA ARG A 83 -4.40 11.36 -6.34
C ARG A 83 -3.23 11.91 -5.53
N LYS A 84 -2.67 11.11 -4.62
CA LYS A 84 -1.51 11.52 -3.82
C LYS A 84 -0.27 11.72 -4.68
N ALA A 85 -0.10 10.91 -5.71
CA ALA A 85 1.00 11.07 -6.65
C ALA A 85 0.89 12.36 -7.45
N ILE A 86 -0.30 12.71 -7.96
CA ILE A 86 -0.55 13.97 -8.65
C ILE A 86 -0.29 15.16 -7.73
N LEU A 87 -0.83 15.15 -6.51
CA LEU A 87 -0.61 16.22 -5.53
C LEU A 87 0.85 16.40 -5.12
N SER A 88 1.68 15.36 -5.31
CA SER A 88 3.11 15.39 -5.02
C SER A 88 3.98 15.57 -6.27
N ASN A 89 3.36 15.86 -7.43
CA ASN A 89 4.01 16.01 -8.73
C ASN A 89 4.88 14.80 -9.14
N PHE A 90 4.48 13.58 -8.79
CA PHE A 90 5.15 12.38 -9.29
C PHE A 90 4.82 12.11 -10.76
N ASN A 91 5.78 11.51 -11.47
CA ASN A 91 5.55 10.96 -12.80
C ASN A 91 4.62 9.74 -12.70
N LEU A 92 3.45 9.80 -13.34
CA LEU A 92 2.45 8.73 -13.27
C LEU A 92 2.92 7.42 -13.92
N ASP A 93 3.87 7.46 -14.85
CA ASP A 93 4.44 6.25 -15.46
C ASP A 93 5.18 5.40 -14.41
N GLU A 94 5.73 6.02 -13.36
CA GLU A 94 6.33 5.31 -12.23
C GLU A 94 5.29 4.77 -11.24
N ILE A 95 4.05 5.28 -11.30
CA ILE A 95 2.96 4.93 -10.38
C ILE A 95 2.09 3.82 -10.94
N TYR A 96 1.84 3.79 -12.24
CA TYR A 96 0.98 2.78 -12.88
C TYR A 96 1.37 1.33 -12.52
N PRO A 97 2.67 0.94 -12.49
CA PRO A 97 3.05 -0.40 -12.06
C PRO A 97 2.66 -0.75 -10.62
N LEU A 98 2.60 0.25 -9.72
CA LEU A 98 2.27 0.08 -8.30
C LEU A 98 0.78 -0.15 -8.04
N ILE A 99 -0.07 0.27 -8.98
CA ILE A 99 -1.52 0.13 -8.87
C ILE A 99 -2.07 -1.02 -9.73
N ASP A 100 -1.21 -1.82 -10.34
CA ASP A 100 -1.62 -2.93 -11.22
C ASP A 100 -2.23 -4.09 -10.41
N LYS A 101 -3.54 -4.30 -10.56
CA LYS A 101 -4.30 -5.35 -9.88
C LYS A 101 -3.88 -6.78 -10.27
N THR A 102 -3.21 -6.94 -11.41
CA THR A 102 -2.67 -8.25 -11.82
C THR A 102 -1.38 -8.60 -11.07
N LYS A 103 -0.71 -7.58 -10.50
CA LYS A 103 0.54 -7.72 -9.74
C LYS A 103 0.32 -7.71 -8.23
N PHE A 104 -0.64 -6.92 -7.76
CA PHE A 104 -0.87 -6.70 -6.33
C PHE A 104 -2.31 -7.01 -5.93
N GLY A 105 -2.47 -7.96 -5.02
CA GLY A 105 -3.74 -8.23 -4.36
C GLY A 105 -4.15 -7.10 -3.40
N TRP A 106 -5.39 -7.17 -2.90
CA TRP A 106 -5.96 -6.11 -2.05
C TRP A 106 -5.09 -5.75 -0.83
N HIS A 107 -4.57 -6.76 -0.12
CA HIS A 107 -3.71 -6.53 1.04
C HIS A 107 -2.35 -5.90 0.66
N GLN A 108 -1.76 -6.26 -0.48
CA GLN A 108 -0.52 -5.64 -0.95
C GLN A 108 -0.77 -4.18 -1.38
N MET A 109 -1.87 -3.92 -2.09
CA MET A 109 -2.30 -2.57 -2.44
C MET A 109 -2.50 -1.68 -1.20
N SER A 110 -3.01 -2.26 -0.12
CA SER A 110 -3.13 -1.56 1.16
C SER A 110 -1.76 -1.12 1.69
N GLU A 111 -0.74 -1.99 1.65
CA GLU A 111 0.61 -1.62 2.10
C GLU A 111 1.27 -0.54 1.22
N ILE A 112 1.05 -0.60 -0.10
CA ILE A 112 1.52 0.47 -1.01
C ILE A 112 0.85 1.80 -0.63
N LYS A 113 -0.47 1.79 -0.44
CA LYS A 113 -1.24 2.95 0.02
C LYS A 113 -0.72 3.51 1.35
N GLU A 114 -0.43 2.65 2.33
CA GLU A 114 0.16 3.08 3.60
C GLU A 114 1.55 3.71 3.38
N GLY A 115 2.38 3.20 2.45
CA GLY A 115 3.64 3.86 2.09
C GLY A 115 3.48 5.31 1.60
N PHE A 116 2.45 5.58 0.80
CA PHE A 116 2.12 6.96 0.39
C PHE A 116 1.58 7.81 1.55
N LYS A 117 0.79 7.23 2.46
CA LYS A 117 0.31 7.92 3.68
C LYS A 117 1.47 8.31 4.61
N ASP A 118 2.42 7.41 4.75
CA ASP A 118 3.64 7.55 5.55
C ASP A 118 4.65 8.53 4.88
N LYS A 119 4.28 9.12 3.73
CA LYS A 119 5.11 10.06 2.94
C LYS A 119 6.48 9.46 2.57
N LEU A 120 6.55 8.14 2.38
CA LEU A 120 7.77 7.49 1.91
C LEU A 120 8.05 7.91 0.45
N SER A 121 9.33 8.05 0.09
CA SER A 121 9.71 8.30 -1.30
C SER A 121 9.41 7.09 -2.18
N LEU A 122 9.22 7.31 -3.49
CA LEU A 122 9.02 6.22 -4.45
C LEU A 122 10.14 5.17 -4.40
N LYS A 123 11.39 5.60 -4.19
CA LYS A 123 12.52 4.68 -3.99
C LYS A 123 12.28 3.72 -2.80
N LYS A 124 11.74 4.21 -1.69
CA LYS A 124 11.40 3.39 -0.51
C LYS A 124 10.18 2.51 -0.78
N ILE A 125 9.16 3.03 -1.45
CA ILE A 125 7.94 2.27 -1.80
C ILE A 125 8.30 1.12 -2.75
N ASN A 126 9.05 1.39 -3.81
CA ASN A 126 9.51 0.39 -4.79
C ASN A 126 10.38 -0.71 -4.17
N LEU A 127 11.00 -0.47 -3.01
CA LEU A 127 11.75 -1.52 -2.32
C LEU A 127 10.84 -2.65 -1.83
N PHE A 128 9.64 -2.31 -1.36
CA PHE A 128 8.70 -3.29 -0.80
C PHE A 128 7.52 -3.60 -1.72
N ALA A 129 7.17 -2.71 -2.66
CA ALA A 129 6.13 -2.94 -3.66
C ALA A 129 6.59 -3.93 -4.74
N LYS A 130 6.74 -5.19 -4.34
CA LYS A 130 7.17 -6.31 -5.18
C LYS A 130 6.17 -7.44 -5.09
N SER A 131 5.76 -8.00 -6.23
CA SER A 131 4.69 -9.01 -6.26
C SER A 131 5.09 -10.30 -5.55
N GLU A 132 6.38 -10.63 -5.46
CA GLU A 132 6.90 -11.75 -4.67
C GLU A 132 6.82 -11.55 -3.15
N PHE A 133 6.53 -10.33 -2.67
CA PHE A 133 6.31 -10.06 -1.26
C PHE A 133 4.82 -10.10 -0.93
N GLY A 134 4.41 -11.09 -0.12
CA GLY A 134 3.13 -11.02 0.57
C GLY A 134 3.04 -9.77 1.45
N ASN A 135 1.82 -9.31 1.73
CA ASN A 135 1.57 -8.07 2.47
C ASN A 135 2.30 -8.00 3.83
N LEU A 136 2.44 -9.11 4.54
CA LEU A 136 3.16 -9.14 5.82
C LEU A 136 4.65 -8.80 5.65
N ARG A 137 5.30 -9.22 4.56
CA ARG A 137 6.70 -8.85 4.29
C ARG A 137 6.80 -7.37 3.89
N MET A 138 5.84 -6.88 3.10
CA MET A 138 5.77 -5.46 2.74
C MET A 138 5.64 -4.58 3.99
N ALA A 139 4.78 -4.98 4.92
CA ALA A 139 4.58 -4.30 6.20
C ALA A 139 5.86 -4.25 7.03
N GLU A 140 6.63 -5.35 7.13
CA GLU A 140 7.90 -5.36 7.86
C GLU A 140 8.96 -4.41 7.25
N ILE A 141 8.98 -4.29 5.92
CA ILE A 141 9.90 -3.38 5.22
C ILE A 141 9.47 -1.93 5.41
N ARG A 142 8.17 -1.63 5.25
CA ARG A 142 7.59 -0.30 5.49
C ARG A 142 7.79 0.15 6.93
N ASP A 143 7.52 -0.72 7.89
CA ASP A 143 7.70 -0.45 9.32
C ASP A 143 9.16 -0.12 9.67
N GLY A 144 10.14 -0.79 9.05
CA GLY A 144 11.55 -0.42 9.24
C GLY A 144 11.86 1.02 8.82
N PHE A 145 11.26 1.50 7.71
CA PHE A 145 11.39 2.90 7.32
C PHE A 145 10.71 3.85 8.30
N ASN A 146 9.53 3.49 8.81
CA ASN A 146 8.78 4.30 9.77
C ASN A 146 9.48 4.38 11.12
N GLN A 147 10.23 3.35 11.51
CA GLN A 147 11.10 3.34 12.68
C GLN A 147 12.46 4.03 12.44
N GLY A 148 12.63 4.73 11.32
CA GLY A 148 13.81 5.56 11.05
C GLY A 148 15.05 4.80 10.56
N LEU A 149 14.92 3.53 10.16
CA LEU A 149 16.05 2.83 9.55
C LEU A 149 16.39 3.45 8.18
N SER A 150 17.70 3.53 7.89
CA SER A 150 18.19 4.02 6.60
C SER A 150 17.81 3.08 5.45
N TYR A 151 17.90 3.58 4.22
CA TYR A 151 17.65 2.77 3.02
C TYR A 151 18.56 1.54 2.95
N GLU A 152 19.83 1.69 3.32
CA GLU A 152 20.82 0.62 3.32
C GLU A 152 20.46 -0.47 4.34
N LYS A 153 20.03 -0.06 5.54
CA LYS A 153 19.59 -0.98 6.59
C LYS A 153 18.33 -1.74 6.20
N VAL A 154 17.34 -1.06 5.62
CA VAL A 154 16.09 -1.71 5.20
C VAL A 154 16.32 -2.64 4.00
N SER A 155 17.08 -2.17 2.99
CA SER A 155 17.42 -2.98 1.81
C SER A 155 18.22 -4.23 2.15
N PHE A 156 18.95 -4.22 3.26
CA PHE A 156 19.70 -5.39 3.72
C PHE A 156 18.79 -6.60 4.03
N TYR A 157 17.61 -6.36 4.62
CA TYR A 157 16.67 -7.42 4.98
C TYR A 157 15.46 -7.54 4.05
N ALA A 158 15.20 -6.57 3.19
CA ALA A 158 14.14 -6.62 2.17
C ALA A 158 14.45 -7.60 1.02
N LYS A 159 14.66 -8.87 1.36
CA LYS A 159 15.11 -9.95 0.45
C LYS A 159 14.10 -11.08 0.41
N LYS A 160 13.77 -11.60 -0.78
CA LYS A 160 12.75 -12.65 -0.97
C LYS A 160 13.10 -13.98 -0.32
N GLU A 161 14.39 -14.22 -0.12
CA GLU A 161 14.96 -15.39 0.56
C GLU A 161 14.65 -15.37 2.07
N PHE A 162 14.35 -14.20 2.65
CA PHE A 162 13.95 -14.10 4.04
C PHE A 162 12.45 -14.25 4.22
N SER A 163 12.06 -15.16 5.11
CA SER A 163 10.71 -15.19 5.66
C SER A 163 10.41 -13.90 6.42
N GLN A 164 9.12 -13.58 6.60
CA GLN A 164 8.68 -12.47 7.42
C GLN A 164 9.34 -12.48 8.81
N LYS A 165 9.43 -13.66 9.46
CA LYS A 165 10.05 -13.77 10.78
C LYS A 165 11.54 -13.46 10.76
N GLN A 166 12.25 -13.87 9.70
CA GLN A 166 13.66 -13.48 9.53
C GLN A 166 13.81 -11.97 9.32
N MET A 167 12.97 -11.36 8.48
CA MET A 167 12.96 -9.90 8.27
C MET A 167 12.72 -9.15 9.59
N GLN A 168 11.70 -9.55 10.35
CA GLN A 168 11.37 -8.97 11.66
C GLN A 168 12.55 -9.06 12.63
N ASN A 169 13.19 -10.23 12.72
CA ASN A 169 14.35 -10.42 13.61
C ASN A 169 15.54 -9.54 13.19
N ILE A 170 15.85 -9.46 11.90
CA ILE A 170 16.95 -8.63 11.39
C ILE A 170 16.65 -7.14 11.63
N LYS A 171 15.42 -6.70 11.36
CA LYS A 171 14.94 -5.34 11.64
C LYS A 171 15.15 -4.99 13.11
N ASN A 172 14.72 -5.84 14.04
CA ASN A 172 14.89 -5.62 15.49
C ASN A 172 16.36 -5.51 15.90
N LEU A 173 17.25 -6.35 15.35
CA LEU A 173 18.69 -6.25 15.60
C LEU A 173 19.26 -4.92 15.10
N LEU A 174 18.87 -4.48 13.90
CA LEU A 174 19.31 -3.21 13.31
C LEU A 174 18.82 -1.98 14.09
N LEU A 175 17.60 -2.06 14.65
CA LEU A 175 17.03 -1.03 15.54
C LEU A 175 17.79 -0.96 16.87
N ASN A 176 18.20 -2.12 17.40
CA ASN A 176 19.05 -2.21 18.60
C ASN A 176 20.53 -1.87 18.34
N GLY A 177 20.87 -1.35 17.15
CA GLY A 177 22.23 -0.88 16.84
C GLY A 177 23.23 -1.98 16.46
N VAL A 178 22.81 -3.24 16.32
CA VAL A 178 23.69 -4.34 15.89
C VAL A 178 24.18 -4.07 14.47
N LYS A 179 25.48 -4.24 14.25
CA LYS A 179 26.09 -3.93 12.94
C LYS A 179 25.68 -4.97 11.90
N LYS A 180 25.50 -4.52 10.65
CA LYS A 180 25.19 -5.41 9.50
C LYS A 180 26.15 -6.61 9.42
N SER A 181 27.46 -6.38 9.58
CA SER A 181 28.49 -7.42 9.54
C SER A 181 28.34 -8.49 10.63
N GLU A 182 27.79 -8.13 11.80
CA GLU A 182 27.52 -9.07 12.87
C GLU A 182 26.28 -9.91 12.56
N ILE A 183 25.24 -9.28 12.00
CA ILE A 183 24.03 -9.98 11.55
C ILE A 183 24.35 -10.97 10.44
N GLU A 184 25.21 -10.61 9.48
CA GLU A 184 25.66 -11.52 8.42
C GLU A 184 26.34 -12.77 8.97
N LYS A 185 27.21 -12.63 9.98
CA LYS A 185 27.82 -13.78 10.68
C LYS A 185 26.76 -14.68 11.32
N LEU A 186 25.78 -14.10 12.02
CA LEU A 186 24.69 -14.84 12.66
C LEU A 186 23.83 -15.61 11.65
N ILE A 187 23.59 -15.05 10.47
CA ILE A 187 22.86 -15.71 9.38
C ILE A 187 23.65 -16.92 8.87
N LEU A 188 24.94 -16.74 8.55
CA LEU A 188 25.82 -17.79 8.06
C LEU A 188 25.97 -18.96 9.07
N GLU A 189 26.08 -18.65 10.36
CA GLU A 189 26.14 -19.66 11.42
C GLU A 189 24.86 -20.50 11.49
N LYS A 190 23.69 -19.86 11.41
CA LYS A 190 22.40 -20.58 11.39
C LYS A 190 22.22 -21.45 10.16
N GLU A 191 22.69 -21.00 9.00
CA GLU A 191 22.66 -21.80 7.76
C GLU A 191 23.57 -23.03 7.87
N LYS A 192 24.77 -22.89 8.42
CA LYS A 192 25.67 -24.02 8.71
C LYS A 192 25.03 -25.04 9.65
N ILE A 193 24.30 -24.57 10.68
CA ILE A 193 23.60 -25.46 11.62
C ILE A 193 22.46 -26.20 10.94
N LYS A 194 21.66 -25.53 10.11
CA LYS A 194 20.58 -26.17 9.33
C LYS A 194 21.10 -27.23 8.35
N ASN A 195 22.28 -27.01 7.77
CA ASN A 195 22.87 -27.89 6.77
C ASN A 195 23.80 -28.97 7.36
N LYS A 196 23.94 -29.07 8.69
CA LYS A 196 24.65 -30.21 9.29
C LYS A 196 23.85 -31.48 9.01
N PRO A 197 24.48 -32.56 8.48
CA PRO A 197 23.80 -33.83 8.32
C PRO A 197 23.33 -34.28 9.69
N THR A 198 22.00 -34.36 9.88
CA THR A 198 21.43 -35.04 11.04
C THR A 198 22.01 -36.44 11.01
N LYS A 199 22.85 -36.80 11.99
CA LYS A 199 23.24 -38.19 12.22
C LYS A 199 21.94 -38.95 12.39
N LYS A 200 21.41 -39.56 11.33
CA LYS A 200 20.48 -40.69 11.43
C LYS A 200 21.16 -41.61 12.43
N LYS A 201 20.55 -41.82 13.59
CA LYS A 201 20.96 -42.87 14.53
C LYS A 201 21.15 -44.12 13.68
N ARG A 202 22.40 -44.52 13.42
CA ARG A 202 22.75 -45.86 12.99
C ARG A 202 22.42 -46.74 14.19
N PHE A 203 21.18 -47.17 14.28
CA PHE A 203 20.79 -48.33 15.06
C PHE A 203 21.16 -49.55 14.22
N ILE A 204 22.46 -49.83 14.16
CA ILE A 204 22.98 -51.13 13.77
C ILE A 204 24.17 -51.33 14.68
N ASP A 205 23.96 -52.06 15.78
CA ASP A 205 24.77 -53.24 16.03
C ASP A 205 24.25 -54.06 17.23
N ARG A 206 24.18 -55.38 16.95
CA ARG A 206 24.48 -56.50 17.84
C ARG A 206 23.47 -56.80 18.96
N PHE A 207 22.69 -57.86 18.76
CA PHE A 207 22.97 -59.18 19.34
C PHE A 207 21.98 -60.21 18.74
N LYS A 208 22.52 -61.26 18.12
CA LYS A 208 22.01 -62.64 18.07
C LYS A 208 22.95 -63.47 17.20
N PHE A 209 23.96 -64.05 17.85
CA PHE A 209 24.35 -65.43 17.56
C PHE A 209 23.52 -66.31 18.50
#